data_AF-A0A8H6WYD6-F1
#
_entry.id   AF-A0A8H6WYD6-F1
#
_cell.length_a   1.000
_cell.length_b   1.000
_cell.length_c   1.000
_cell.angle_alpha   90.00
_cell.angle_beta   90.00
_cell.angle_gamma   90.00
#
_symmetry.space_group_name_H-M   'P 1'
#
loop_
_entity.id
_entity.type
_entity.pdbx_description
1 polymer ?
#
loop_
_entity_poly.entity_id
_entity_poly.type
_entity_poly.pdbx_seq_one_letter_code
_entity_poly.pdbx_strand_id
1 'polypeptide(L)'
;MTPTSSAPTATPVIGQYRASPTFANQQWSLVATSNPTQFNIQNGETNTFLSYAGAPSGSMKFAQAAIESTPRSFNVVQSSGAIGQFNVTMYFSILDVSTGLALTAWPVSTRRGSTITPVTYEPWVNGAVDQMWTFAT
;
A
#
# COMPACT_ATOMS: atom_id res chain seq x y z
N MET A 1 27.05 33.78 -10.82
CA MET A 1 26.39 32.47 -11.05
C MET A 1 25.67 32.10 -9.77
N THR A 2 24.35 32.19 -9.74
CA THR A 2 23.52 31.75 -8.61
C THR A 2 23.36 30.24 -8.66
N PRO A 3 23.63 29.48 -7.59
CA PRO A 3 23.37 28.06 -7.59
C PRO A 3 21.85 27.85 -7.52
N THR A 4 21.28 27.24 -8.55
CA THR A 4 19.93 26.68 -8.46
C THR A 4 20.00 25.46 -7.55
N SER A 5 19.68 25.65 -6.28
CA SER A 5 19.34 24.56 -5.38
C SER A 5 18.05 23.92 -5.92
N SER A 6 18.18 22.79 -6.62
CA SER A 6 17.04 21.92 -6.85
C SER A 6 16.65 21.34 -5.49
N ALA A 7 15.58 21.86 -4.89
CA ALA A 7 14.97 21.22 -3.72
C ALA A 7 14.70 19.75 -4.07
N PRO A 8 14.97 18.79 -3.15
CA PRO A 8 14.64 17.40 -3.41
C PRO A 8 13.15 17.30 -3.71
N THR A 9 12.79 16.72 -4.85
CA THR A 9 11.40 16.48 -5.21
C THR A 9 10.84 15.49 -4.19
N ALA A 10 9.83 15.91 -3.43
CA ALA A 10 9.21 15.06 -2.42
C ALA A 10 8.59 13.83 -3.09
N THR A 11 8.91 12.63 -2.59
CA THR A 11 8.28 11.39 -3.05
C THR A 11 6.78 11.45 -2.77
N PRO A 12 5.91 11.27 -3.78
CA PRO A 12 4.47 11.30 -3.55
C PRO A 12 4.04 10.16 -2.62
N VAL A 13 3.23 10.50 -1.61
CA VAL A 13 2.74 9.56 -0.60
C VAL A 13 1.37 8.99 -0.97
N ILE A 14 1.08 7.81 -0.46
CA ILE A 14 -0.19 7.09 -0.67
C ILE A 14 -1.08 7.26 0.56
N GLY A 15 -2.34 7.58 0.29
CA GLY A 15 -3.41 7.54 1.28
C GLY A 15 -4.58 6.71 0.78
N GLN A 16 -5.40 6.25 1.71
CA GLN A 16 -6.65 5.57 1.41
C GLN A 16 -7.80 6.58 1.33
N TYR A 17 -8.69 6.34 0.36
CA TYR A 17 -9.91 7.09 0.19
C TYR A 17 -11.06 6.13 -0.06
N ARG A 18 -12.08 6.17 0.81
CA ARG A 18 -13.18 5.20 0.78
C ARG A 18 -14.27 5.65 -0.20
N ALA A 19 -14.05 5.39 -1.48
CA ALA A 19 -15.00 5.59 -2.56
C ALA A 19 -14.77 4.58 -3.71
N SER A 20 -15.70 4.50 -4.65
CA SER A 20 -15.44 3.77 -5.89
C SER A 20 -14.33 4.49 -6.67
N PRO A 21 -13.34 3.75 -7.24
CA PRO A 21 -12.27 4.38 -7.99
C PRO A 21 -12.85 5.11 -9.20
N THR A 22 -12.53 6.40 -9.30
CA THR A 22 -12.97 7.29 -10.39
C THR A 22 -11.79 7.97 -11.08
N PHE A 23 -10.62 7.95 -10.45
CA PHE A 23 -9.39 8.56 -10.96
C PHE A 23 -8.33 7.49 -11.25
N ALA A 24 -7.47 7.74 -12.25
CA ALA A 24 -6.43 6.80 -12.66
C ALA A 24 -5.43 6.48 -11.52
N ASN A 25 -5.16 7.43 -10.63
CA ASN A 25 -4.30 7.22 -9.46
C ASN A 25 -4.88 6.26 -8.40
N GLN A 26 -6.16 5.91 -8.51
CA GLN A 26 -6.82 4.91 -7.67
C GLN A 26 -6.81 3.51 -8.29
N GLN A 27 -6.34 3.39 -9.53
CA GLN A 27 -6.18 2.12 -10.23
C GLN A 27 -4.77 1.59 -9.99
N TRP A 28 -4.66 0.30 -9.70
CA TRP A 28 -3.40 -0.37 -9.41
C TRP A 28 -3.38 -1.74 -10.08
N SER A 29 -2.21 -2.16 -10.55
CA SER A 29 -2.00 -3.44 -11.23
C SER A 29 -1.01 -4.30 -10.47
N LEU A 30 -1.26 -5.61 -10.41
CA LEU A 30 -0.29 -6.59 -9.95
C LEU A 30 0.56 -7.04 -11.14
N VAL A 31 1.85 -6.72 -11.11
CA VAL A 31 2.82 -7.13 -12.12
C VAL A 31 3.61 -8.31 -11.58
N ALA A 32 3.50 -9.45 -12.24
CA ALA A 32 4.22 -10.66 -11.84
C ALA A 32 5.73 -10.44 -11.88
N THR A 33 6.43 -10.99 -10.88
CA THR A 33 7.90 -11.04 -10.87
C THR A 33 8.40 -12.39 -11.41
N SER A 34 9.72 -12.63 -11.40
CA SER A 34 10.28 -13.95 -11.67
C SER A 34 9.93 -15.00 -10.61
N ASN A 35 9.46 -14.59 -9.43
CA ASN A 35 8.94 -15.48 -8.40
C ASN A 35 7.41 -15.56 -8.51
N PRO A 36 6.82 -16.77 -8.65
CA PRO A 36 5.39 -16.93 -8.90
C PRO A 36 4.48 -16.50 -7.74
N THR A 37 5.01 -16.29 -6.54
CA THR A 37 4.23 -15.83 -5.37
C THR A 37 4.40 -14.34 -5.08
N GLN A 38 5.17 -13.62 -5.91
CA GLN A 38 5.54 -12.22 -5.67
C GLN A 38 5.11 -11.31 -6.81
N PHE A 39 4.65 -10.12 -6.44
CA PHE A 39 4.15 -9.10 -7.37
C PHE A 39 4.78 -7.75 -7.06
N ASN A 40 5.05 -6.97 -8.11
CA ASN A 40 5.20 -5.53 -8.00
C ASN A 40 3.81 -4.91 -8.13
N ILE A 41 3.52 -3.83 -7.39
CA ILE A 41 2.21 -3.18 -7.44
C ILE A 41 2.38 -1.83 -8.13
N GLN A 42 1.85 -1.69 -9.34
CA GLN A 42 2.06 -0.54 -10.22
C GLN A 42 0.85 0.40 -10.20
N ASN A 43 1.09 1.71 -10.15
CA ASN A 43 0.05 2.72 -10.23
C ASN A 43 -0.48 2.89 -11.67
N GLY A 44 -1.78 3.17 -11.82
CA GLY A 44 -2.43 3.30 -13.12
C GLY A 44 -2.25 4.66 -13.80
N GLU A 45 -1.96 5.73 -13.06
CA GLU A 45 -1.69 7.06 -13.61
C GLU A 45 -0.21 7.26 -13.95
N THR A 46 0.67 6.72 -13.12
CA THR A 46 2.11 6.91 -13.23
C THR A 46 2.81 5.56 -13.36
N ASN A 47 3.85 5.45 -14.20
CA ASN A 47 4.64 4.22 -14.34
C ASN A 47 5.57 4.01 -13.13
N THR A 48 4.99 4.07 -11.93
CA THR A 48 5.64 3.98 -10.62
C THR A 48 5.00 2.86 -9.81
N PHE A 49 5.68 2.46 -8.75
CA PHE A 49 5.35 1.28 -7.96
C PHE A 49 5.11 1.67 -6.50
N LEU A 50 4.20 0.93 -5.85
CA LEU A 50 4.03 0.94 -4.42
C LEU A 50 5.39 0.70 -3.74
N SER A 51 5.76 1.64 -2.88
CA SER A 51 6.99 1.62 -2.10
C SER A 51 6.75 2.32 -0.77
N TYR A 52 7.82 2.56 -0.04
CA TYR A 52 7.88 3.45 1.11
C TYR A 52 9.30 3.99 1.19
N ALA A 53 9.42 5.28 1.50
CA ALA A 53 10.72 5.85 1.83
C ALA A 53 11.19 5.20 3.15
N GLY A 54 12.45 4.75 3.20
CA GLY A 54 13.02 4.16 4.41
C GLY A 54 12.69 5.04 5.62
N ALA A 55 11.99 4.47 6.61
CA ALA A 55 11.63 5.20 7.82
C ALA A 55 12.90 5.86 8.37
N PRO A 56 12.88 7.17 8.71
CA PRO A 56 14.07 7.83 9.23
C PRO A 56 14.60 7.02 10.42
N SER A 57 15.78 6.42 10.22
CA SER A 57 16.55 5.57 11.14
C SER A 57 15.80 5.20 12.44
N GLY A 58 15.01 4.12 12.38
CA GLY A 58 14.22 3.62 13.50
C GLY A 58 13.41 2.40 13.08
N SER A 59 12.95 1.61 14.05
CA SER A 59 12.09 0.44 13.81
C SER A 59 10.93 0.83 12.89
N MET A 60 10.85 0.18 11.72
CA MET A 60 10.05 0.55 10.53
C MET A 60 8.52 0.60 10.72
N LYS A 61 8.02 0.61 11.96
CA LYS A 61 6.60 0.49 12.32
C LYS A 61 5.65 1.49 11.66
N PHE A 62 6.13 2.59 11.08
CA PHE A 62 5.27 3.68 10.57
C PHE A 62 5.80 4.29 9.27
N ALA A 63 6.43 3.50 8.41
CA ALA A 63 6.87 4.03 7.11
C ALA A 63 5.64 4.38 6.27
N GLN A 64 5.54 5.64 5.85
CA GLN A 64 4.47 6.10 4.97
C GLN A 64 4.60 5.42 3.60
N ALA A 65 3.53 4.79 3.14
CA ALA A 65 3.47 4.25 1.79
C ALA A 65 3.59 5.38 0.77
N ALA A 66 4.30 5.12 -0.30
CA ALA A 66 4.68 6.09 -1.33
C ALA A 66 4.74 5.41 -2.69
N ILE A 67 4.99 6.21 -3.74
CA ILE A 67 5.29 5.70 -5.07
C ILE A 67 6.73 6.02 -5.49
N GLU A 68 7.43 5.03 -6.05
CA GLU A 68 8.79 5.18 -6.54
C GLU A 68 8.96 4.51 -7.92
N SER A 69 9.98 4.90 -8.68
CA SER A 69 10.26 4.29 -9.99
C SER A 69 10.86 2.89 -9.89
N THR A 70 11.54 2.59 -8.79
CA THR A 70 12.13 1.27 -8.54
C THR A 70 11.10 0.39 -7.84
N PRO A 71 10.74 -0.77 -8.42
CA PRO A 71 9.75 -1.66 -7.83
C PRO A 71 10.27 -2.36 -6.57
N ARG A 72 9.34 -2.62 -5.65
CA ARG A 72 9.49 -3.58 -4.55
C ARG A 72 8.58 -4.78 -4.78
N SER A 73 9.04 -5.95 -4.35
CA SER A 73 8.27 -7.19 -4.41
C SER A 73 7.40 -7.36 -3.18
N PHE A 74 6.15 -7.75 -3.40
CA PHE A 74 5.16 -8.03 -2.36
C PHE A 74 4.59 -9.44 -2.48
N ASN A 75 4.32 -10.07 -1.34
CA ASN A 75 3.45 -11.23 -1.27
C ASN A 75 2.01 -10.76 -1.01
N VAL A 76 1.06 -11.37 -1.72
CA VAL A 76 -0.38 -11.20 -1.45
C VAL A 76 -0.87 -12.47 -0.77
N VAL A 77 -1.12 -12.38 0.53
CA VAL A 77 -1.46 -13.55 1.37
C VAL A 77 -2.91 -13.47 1.76
N GLN A 78 -3.66 -14.56 1.60
CA GLN A 78 -5.04 -14.62 2.09
C GLN A 78 -5.05 -14.42 3.61
N SER A 79 -5.78 -13.41 4.09
CA SER A 79 -5.91 -13.15 5.52
C SER A 79 -7.23 -13.74 6.04
N SER A 80 -7.13 -14.55 7.09
CA SER A 80 -8.27 -15.17 7.74
C SER A 80 -8.74 -14.28 8.90
N GLY A 81 -9.63 -13.33 8.63
CA GLY A 81 -10.29 -12.53 9.66
C GLY A 81 -11.60 -13.15 10.14
N ALA A 82 -11.92 -13.02 11.43
CA ALA A 82 -13.18 -13.43 12.04
C ALA A 82 -14.38 -12.53 11.65
N ILE A 83 -14.39 -11.97 10.43
CA ILE A 83 -15.49 -11.15 9.95
C ILE A 83 -16.52 -12.08 9.33
N GLY A 84 -17.45 -12.54 10.19
CA GLY A 84 -18.79 -13.00 9.81
C GLY A 84 -18.86 -14.04 8.71
N GLN A 85 -19.16 -15.28 9.11
CA GLN A 85 -19.87 -16.24 8.27
C GLN A 85 -20.94 -15.50 7.44
N PHE A 86 -21.03 -15.81 6.14
CA PHE A 86 -21.98 -15.29 5.15
C PHE A 86 -21.59 -13.97 4.41
N ASN A 87 -20.59 -14.04 3.52
CA ASN A 87 -20.63 -13.66 2.08
C ASN A 87 -19.23 -13.41 1.48
N VAL A 88 -18.70 -14.41 0.74
CA VAL A 88 -17.81 -14.44 -0.46
C VAL A 88 -16.61 -13.46 -0.59
N THR A 89 -16.38 -12.51 0.31
CA THR A 89 -15.33 -11.50 0.16
C THR A 89 -14.01 -12.08 0.68
N MET A 90 -13.07 -12.31 -0.23
CA MET A 90 -11.71 -12.70 0.12
C MET A 90 -10.91 -11.46 0.53
N TYR A 91 -10.29 -11.52 1.70
CA TYR A 91 -9.39 -10.49 2.20
C TYR A 91 -7.94 -10.94 2.09
N PHE A 92 -7.07 -9.98 1.82
CA PHE A 92 -5.65 -10.22 1.62
C PHE A 92 -4.81 -9.26 2.45
N SER A 93 -3.68 -9.74 2.95
CA SER A 93 -2.59 -8.90 3.43
C SER A 93 -1.55 -8.73 2.31
N ILE A 94 -1.04 -7.51 2.15
CA ILE A 94 0.02 -7.20 1.19
C ILE A 94 1.29 -7.00 1.99
N LEU A 95 2.26 -7.91 1.82
CA LEU A 95 3.46 -7.99 2.65
C LEU A 95 4.70 -7.65 1.80
N ASP A 96 5.51 -6.69 2.25
CA ASP A 96 6.83 -6.45 1.64
C ASP A 96 7.72 -7.67 1.84
N VAL A 97 8.30 -8.20 0.75
CA VAL A 97 9.10 -9.43 0.78
C VAL A 97 10.39 -9.25 1.60
N SER A 98 10.97 -8.05 1.59
CA SER A 98 12.26 -7.80 2.23
C SER A 98 12.17 -7.63 3.75
N THR A 99 11.04 -7.12 4.24
CA THR A 99 10.84 -6.76 5.65
C THR A 99 9.76 -7.55 6.35
N GLY A 100 8.83 -8.17 5.61
CA GLY A 100 7.66 -8.85 6.17
C GLY A 100 6.60 -7.89 6.73
N LEU A 101 6.73 -6.58 6.51
CA LEU A 101 5.75 -5.59 6.95
C LEU A 101 4.50 -5.63 6.08
N ALA A 102 3.34 -5.47 6.71
CA ALA A 102 2.06 -5.39 6.05
C ALA A 102 1.73 -3.94 5.68
N LEU A 103 1.11 -3.77 4.51
CA LEU A 103 0.43 -2.53 4.14
C LEU A 103 -0.77 -2.32 5.07
N THR A 104 -0.83 -1.16 5.72
CA THR A 104 -1.79 -0.88 6.80
C THR A 104 -2.52 0.43 6.55
N ALA A 105 -3.83 0.42 6.75
CA ALA A 105 -4.71 1.57 6.70
C ALA A 105 -4.76 2.27 8.07
N TRP A 106 -4.14 3.45 8.22
CA TRP A 106 -4.05 4.11 9.53
C TRP A 106 -4.56 5.57 9.53
N PRO A 107 -5.52 5.94 10.40
CA PRO A 107 -6.51 5.03 10.98
C PRO A 107 -7.38 4.43 9.87
N VAL A 108 -8.04 3.30 10.14
CA VAL A 108 -9.04 2.75 9.22
C VAL A 108 -10.11 3.80 8.97
N SER A 109 -10.27 4.24 7.72
CA SER A 109 -11.34 5.16 7.37
C SER A 109 -12.69 4.45 7.48
N THR A 110 -13.50 4.88 8.45
CA THR A 110 -14.84 4.33 8.69
C THR A 110 -15.94 5.05 7.90
N ARG A 111 -15.65 6.21 7.28
CA ARG A 111 -16.65 7.03 6.59
C ARG A 111 -16.39 7.07 5.07
N ARG A 112 -17.41 6.76 4.28
CA ARG A 112 -17.36 6.89 2.81
C ARG A 112 -17.27 8.38 2.43
N GLY A 113 -16.40 8.73 1.48
CA GLY A 113 -16.21 10.12 1.03
C GLY A 113 -15.54 11.05 2.05
N SER A 114 -14.79 10.50 3.03
CA SER A 114 -14.09 11.28 4.05
C SER A 114 -12.70 11.77 3.63
N THR A 115 -12.05 12.49 4.54
CA THR A 115 -10.61 12.79 4.54
C THR A 115 -9.77 11.58 4.14
N ILE A 116 -8.77 11.82 3.27
CA ILE A 116 -7.72 10.85 2.94
C ILE A 116 -6.97 10.51 4.23
N THR A 117 -6.83 9.21 4.52
CA THR A 117 -6.05 8.74 5.69
C THR A 117 -4.77 8.07 5.19
N PRO A 118 -3.66 8.16 5.94
CA PRO A 118 -2.40 7.59 5.49
C PRO A 118 -2.46 6.07 5.36
N VAL A 119 -1.65 5.56 4.44
CA VAL A 119 -1.32 4.13 4.36
C VAL A 119 0.13 3.97 4.82
N THR A 120 0.37 3.02 5.72
CA THR A 120 1.68 2.78 6.35
C THR A 120 2.15 1.34 6.13
N TYR A 121 3.37 1.04 6.54
CA TYR A 121 3.90 -0.32 6.68
C TYR A 121 4.14 -0.65 8.14
N GLU A 122 3.51 -1.73 8.63
CA GLU A 122 3.54 -2.13 10.05
C GLU A 122 3.80 -3.63 10.21
N PRO A 123 4.21 -4.10 11.40
CA PRO A 123 4.33 -5.54 11.66
C PRO A 123 3.03 -6.28 11.33
N TRP A 124 3.13 -7.37 10.56
CA TRP A 124 1.97 -8.13 10.14
C TRP A 124 1.30 -8.82 11.33
N VAL A 125 -0.02 -8.67 11.41
CA VAL A 125 -0.89 -9.36 12.36
C VAL A 125 -2.02 -10.01 11.56
N ASN A 126 -2.04 -11.34 11.48
CA ASN A 126 -3.06 -12.05 10.72
C ASN A 126 -4.46 -11.76 11.28
N GLY A 127 -5.37 -11.29 10.41
CA GLY A 127 -6.74 -10.92 10.77
C GLY A 127 -6.90 -9.50 11.33
N ALA A 128 -5.84 -8.69 11.35
CA ALA A 128 -5.95 -7.28 11.71
C ALA A 128 -6.71 -6.51 10.61
N VAL A 129 -7.84 -5.91 10.99
CA VAL A 129 -8.80 -5.28 10.06
C VAL A 129 -8.21 -4.12 9.24
N ASP A 130 -7.21 -3.45 9.78
CA ASP A 130 -6.43 -2.39 9.14
C ASP A 130 -5.38 -2.90 8.15
N GLN A 131 -5.10 -4.20 8.15
CA GLN A 131 -4.18 -4.88 7.22
C GLN A 131 -4.91 -5.79 6.22
N MET A 132 -6.25 -5.71 6.19
CA MET A 132 -7.11 -6.51 5.33
C MET A 132 -7.57 -5.67 4.12
N TRP A 133 -7.04 -6.04 2.96
CA TRP A 133 -7.34 -5.41 1.68
C TRP A 133 -8.24 -6.30 0.81
N THR A 134 -8.98 -5.66 -0.09
CA THR A 134 -9.77 -6.33 -1.12
C THR A 134 -9.37 -5.79 -2.48
N PHE A 135 -9.49 -6.61 -3.52
CA PHE A 135 -9.32 -6.17 -4.90
C PHE A 135 -10.69 -5.91 -5.51
N ALA A 136 -10.97 -4.65 -5.85
CA ALA A 136 -12.17 -4.29 -6.58
C ALA A 136 -11.92 -4.47 -8.08
N THR A 137 -12.88 -5.05 -8.79
CA THR A 137 -12.92 -5.17 -10.26
C THR A 137 -13.90 -4.19 -10.85
#